data_AF-A0A933GH48-F1
#
_entry.id   AF-A0A933GH48-F1
#
_cell.length_a   1.000
_cell.length_b   1.000
_cell.length_c   1.000
_cell.angle_alpha   90.00
_cell.angle_beta   90.00
_cell.angle_gamma   90.00
#
_symmetry.space_group_name_H-M   'P 1'
#
loop_
_entity.id
_entity.type
_entity.pdbx_description
1 polymer ?
#
loop_
_entity_poly.entity_id
_entity_poly.type
_entity_poly.pdbx_seq_one_letter_code
_entity_poly.pdbx_strand_id
1 'polypeptide(L)'
;MTDIVWTEEARRRVDSAPPFVRPGILKLMPIRARERGRAVITSEFLTEIRNESMLRVAKCIKGFGFEELSMAAFEVAKAKMRKLPHKVEGIEEIKAFLDARVEKNEMVLAKFSRYLQMIPERGLPWTEEALARVQRAPAFVQGIARSAIEDEARRRKEPVVTPEAVERVVGSGLPRAAFVTGSQTERSAEPLHGVTMLWEAAAEERLRRIPIPAIRSMVIGKVEAHAQAQGLTVVDLVAYEAASPGFSPPSRSVDAPLNP
;
A
#
# COMPACT_ATOMS: atom_id res chain seq x y z
N MET A 1 27.97 -14.04 4.48
CA MET A 1 26.69 -14.38 3.82
C MET A 1 25.78 -14.93 4.90
N THR A 2 24.70 -14.23 5.23
CA THR A 2 23.73 -14.77 6.20
C THR A 2 22.94 -15.86 5.51
N ASP A 3 23.03 -17.09 6.00
CA ASP A 3 22.20 -18.18 5.50
C ASP A 3 20.75 -17.92 5.84
N ILE A 4 19.88 -18.11 4.84
CA ILE A 4 18.45 -17.85 4.99
C ILE A 4 17.81 -19.13 5.51
N VAL A 5 17.27 -19.04 6.71
CA VAL A 5 16.68 -20.19 7.41
C VAL A 5 15.21 -20.28 7.09
N TRP A 6 14.70 -21.51 6.91
CA TRP A 6 13.28 -21.77 6.76
C TRP A 6 12.68 -22.20 8.09
N THR A 7 11.53 -21.64 8.43
CA THR A 7 10.71 -22.23 9.50
C THR A 7 10.17 -23.58 9.05
N GLU A 8 9.99 -24.49 10.01
CA GLU A 8 9.44 -25.82 9.75
C GLU A 8 8.04 -25.73 9.12
N GLU A 9 7.19 -24.83 9.60
CA GLU A 9 5.86 -24.58 9.04
C GLU A 9 5.92 -24.12 7.57
N ALA A 10 6.83 -23.17 7.25
CA ALA A 10 7.01 -22.72 5.88
C ALA A 10 7.47 -23.86 4.96
N ARG A 11 8.37 -24.73 5.45
CA ARG A 11 8.86 -25.87 4.67
C ARG A 11 7.74 -26.87 4.36
N ARG A 12 6.94 -27.25 5.36
CA ARG A 12 5.77 -28.13 5.16
C ARG A 12 4.78 -27.56 4.13
N ARG A 13 4.54 -26.25 4.15
CA ARG A 13 3.67 -25.59 3.15
C ARG A 13 4.21 -25.71 1.73
N VAL A 14 5.52 -25.57 1.52
CA VAL A 14 6.13 -25.76 0.19
C VAL A 14 6.04 -27.22 -0.24
N ASP A 15 6.28 -28.16 0.67
CA ASP A 15 6.20 -29.60 0.38
C ASP A 15 4.76 -30.04 0.03
N SER A 16 3.75 -29.36 0.55
CA SER A 16 2.34 -29.58 0.20
C SER A 16 1.91 -28.98 -1.16
N ALA A 17 2.72 -28.09 -1.75
CA ALA A 17 2.36 -27.43 -3.01
C ALA A 17 2.47 -28.39 -4.21
N PRO A 18 1.81 -28.12 -5.35
CA PRO A 18 1.96 -28.94 -6.54
C PRO A 18 3.42 -28.97 -7.04
N PRO A 19 3.92 -30.11 -7.59
CA PRO A 19 5.32 -30.28 -7.97
C PRO A 19 5.89 -29.16 -8.84
N PHE A 20 5.14 -28.72 -9.87
CA PHE A 20 5.56 -27.65 -10.78
C PHE A 20 5.76 -26.27 -10.12
N VAL A 21 5.16 -26.03 -8.94
CA VAL A 21 5.31 -24.74 -8.23
C VAL A 21 6.51 -24.74 -7.28
N ARG A 22 6.90 -25.89 -6.73
CA ARG A 22 7.91 -25.98 -5.66
C ARG A 22 9.28 -25.42 -6.06
N PRO A 23 9.86 -25.75 -7.24
CA PRO A 23 11.15 -25.21 -7.65
C PRO A 23 11.12 -23.68 -7.77
N GLY A 24 9.99 -23.14 -8.25
CA GLY A 24 9.77 -21.70 -8.33
C GLY A 24 9.80 -21.03 -6.95
N ILE A 25 9.10 -21.60 -5.96
CA ILE A 25 9.09 -21.07 -4.58
C ILE A 25 10.49 -21.15 -3.97
N LEU A 26 11.14 -22.31 -4.05
CA LEU A 26 12.47 -22.53 -3.47
C LEU A 26 13.54 -21.60 -4.06
N LYS A 27 13.42 -21.25 -5.35
CA LYS A 27 14.30 -20.28 -6.01
C LYS A 27 13.95 -18.84 -5.64
N LEU A 28 12.66 -18.48 -5.65
CA LEU A 28 12.20 -17.10 -5.47
C LEU A 28 12.36 -16.62 -4.03
N MET A 29 12.02 -17.45 -3.04
CA MET A 29 11.94 -17.01 -1.64
C MET A 29 13.28 -16.52 -1.06
N PRO A 30 14.42 -17.20 -1.27
CA PRO A 30 15.72 -16.69 -0.84
C PRO A 30 16.09 -15.36 -1.51
N ILE A 31 15.73 -15.15 -2.79
CA ILE A 31 15.98 -13.88 -3.48
C ILE A 31 15.20 -12.76 -2.79
N ARG A 32 13.90 -12.96 -2.57
CA ARG A 32 13.03 -11.96 -1.93
C ARG A 32 13.41 -11.71 -0.47
N ALA A 33 13.84 -12.75 0.25
CA ALA A 33 14.31 -12.62 1.62
C ALA A 33 15.56 -11.71 1.68
N ARG A 34 16.53 -11.88 0.78
CA ARG A 34 17.72 -10.99 0.69
C ARG A 34 17.34 -9.56 0.35
N GLU A 35 16.48 -9.38 -0.66
CA GLU A 35 16.00 -8.04 -1.07
C GLU A 35 15.32 -7.29 0.08
N ARG A 36 14.69 -8.01 1.01
CA ARG A 36 13.98 -7.45 2.17
C ARG A 36 14.76 -7.51 3.48
N GLY A 37 16.02 -7.94 3.45
CA GLY A 37 16.84 -8.11 4.66
C GLY A 37 16.27 -9.12 5.67
N ARG A 38 15.46 -10.08 5.23
CA ARG A 38 14.90 -11.13 6.09
C ARG A 38 15.87 -12.32 6.15
N ALA A 39 16.28 -12.70 7.36
CA ALA A 39 17.11 -13.89 7.60
C ALA A 39 16.30 -15.19 7.71
N VAL A 40 14.98 -15.08 7.98
CA VAL A 40 14.10 -16.23 8.20
C VAL A 40 12.90 -16.18 7.26
N ILE A 41 12.63 -17.28 6.57
CA ILE A 41 11.44 -17.46 5.72
C ILE A 41 10.33 -18.10 6.56
N THR A 42 9.30 -17.31 6.85
CA THR A 42 8.11 -17.71 7.62
C THR A 42 6.93 -18.04 6.70
N SER A 43 5.91 -18.69 7.28
CA SER A 43 4.62 -18.97 6.65
C SER A 43 3.88 -17.71 6.18
N GLU A 44 4.02 -16.63 6.95
CA GLU A 44 3.50 -15.30 6.63
C GLU A 44 4.24 -14.70 5.44
N PHE A 45 5.56 -14.81 5.40
CA PHE A 45 6.36 -14.29 4.30
C PHE A 45 6.06 -15.02 2.98
N LEU A 46 5.80 -16.33 3.01
CA LEU A 46 5.27 -17.06 1.85
C LEU A 46 3.94 -16.48 1.35
N THR A 47 3.09 -16.06 2.28
CA THR A 47 1.77 -15.49 1.97
C THR A 47 1.91 -14.11 1.33
N GLU A 48 2.79 -13.24 1.85
CA GLU A 48 3.12 -11.94 1.24
C GLU A 48 3.59 -12.11 -0.22
N ILE A 49 4.60 -12.95 -0.45
CA ILE A 49 5.17 -13.18 -1.79
C ILE A 49 4.17 -13.83 -2.73
N ARG A 50 3.32 -14.73 -2.22
CA ARG A 50 2.22 -15.30 -2.99
C ARG A 50 1.25 -14.20 -3.42
N ASN A 51 0.77 -13.36 -2.51
CA ASN A 51 -0.17 -12.27 -2.83
C ASN A 51 0.37 -11.35 -3.94
N GLU A 52 1.65 -10.96 -3.85
CA GLU A 52 2.33 -10.20 -4.89
C GLU A 52 2.36 -10.92 -6.24
N SER A 53 2.70 -12.22 -6.22
CA SER A 53 2.76 -13.04 -7.43
C SER A 53 1.38 -13.18 -8.05
N MET A 54 0.33 -13.33 -7.25
CA MET A 54 -1.05 -13.40 -7.73
C MET A 54 -1.50 -12.10 -8.41
N LEU A 55 -1.15 -10.94 -7.85
CA LEU A 55 -1.45 -9.65 -8.51
C LEU A 55 -0.70 -9.48 -9.85
N ARG A 56 0.54 -9.98 -9.95
CA ARG A 56 1.27 -10.00 -11.22
C ARG A 56 0.58 -10.87 -12.26
N VAL A 57 0.12 -12.05 -11.85
CA VAL A 57 -0.62 -12.97 -12.73
C VAL A 57 -1.96 -12.35 -13.14
N ALA A 58 -2.74 -11.83 -12.20
CA ALA A 58 -4.02 -11.18 -12.48
C ALA A 58 -3.86 -9.99 -13.44
N LYS A 59 -2.83 -9.15 -13.25
CA LYS A 59 -2.49 -8.08 -14.19
C LYS A 59 -2.17 -8.61 -15.59
N CYS A 60 -1.43 -9.72 -15.66
CA CYS A 60 -1.08 -10.34 -16.94
C CYS A 60 -2.33 -10.92 -17.65
N ILE A 61 -3.24 -11.56 -16.92
CA ILE A 61 -4.49 -12.11 -17.45
C ILE A 61 -5.37 -10.99 -18.01
N LYS A 62 -5.56 -9.90 -17.24
CA LYS A 62 -6.29 -8.71 -17.71
C LYS A 62 -5.62 -8.09 -18.94
N GLY A 63 -4.29 -8.04 -18.97
CA GLY A 63 -3.51 -7.60 -20.13
C GLY A 63 -3.61 -8.50 -21.37
N PHE A 64 -4.10 -9.73 -21.22
CA PHE A 64 -4.44 -10.63 -22.32
C PHE A 64 -5.91 -10.54 -22.75
N GLY A 65 -6.70 -9.64 -22.14
CA GLY A 65 -8.11 -9.42 -22.47
C GLY A 65 -9.07 -10.38 -21.76
N PHE A 66 -8.63 -11.04 -20.70
CA PHE A 66 -9.47 -11.94 -19.91
C PHE A 66 -9.92 -11.25 -18.62
N GLU A 67 -11.22 -11.28 -18.37
CA GLU A 67 -11.84 -10.77 -17.12
C GLU A 67 -12.01 -11.86 -16.06
N GLU A 68 -11.83 -13.13 -16.45
CA GLU A 68 -11.97 -14.30 -15.59
C GLU A 68 -10.90 -15.37 -15.91
N LEU A 69 -10.76 -16.34 -14.99
CA LEU A 69 -9.95 -17.53 -15.23
C LEU A 69 -10.67 -18.47 -16.18
N SER A 70 -10.18 -18.57 -17.40
CA SER A 70 -10.68 -19.53 -18.38
C SER A 70 -9.57 -20.44 -18.88
N MET A 71 -9.93 -21.67 -19.28
CA MET A 71 -8.99 -22.59 -19.91
C MET A 71 -8.48 -22.05 -21.27
N ALA A 72 -9.26 -21.19 -21.94
CA ALA A 72 -8.84 -20.51 -23.17
C ALA A 72 -7.61 -19.59 -22.96
N ALA A 73 -7.40 -19.08 -21.74
CA ALA A 73 -6.21 -18.28 -21.42
C ALA A 73 -4.90 -19.08 -21.58
N PHE A 74 -4.94 -20.40 -21.37
CA PHE A 74 -3.76 -21.26 -21.53
C PHE A 74 -3.33 -21.36 -23.00
N GLU A 75 -4.27 -21.41 -23.94
CA GLU A 75 -3.96 -21.44 -25.38
C GLU A 75 -3.33 -20.13 -25.85
N VAL A 76 -3.87 -18.99 -25.39
CA VAL A 76 -3.29 -17.67 -25.67
C VAL A 76 -1.89 -17.54 -25.06
N ALA A 77 -1.70 -18.00 -23.82
CA ALA A 77 -0.40 -18.00 -23.16
C ALA A 77 0.62 -18.88 -23.91
N LYS A 78 0.22 -20.08 -24.33
CA LYS A 78 1.05 -21.01 -25.11
C LYS A 78 1.47 -20.38 -26.44
N ALA A 79 0.54 -19.79 -27.19
CA ALA A 79 0.83 -19.13 -28.46
C ALA A 79 1.86 -17.98 -28.29
N LYS A 80 1.75 -17.18 -27.22
CA LYS A 80 2.69 -16.10 -26.92
C LYS A 80 4.05 -16.60 -26.45
N MET A 81 4.11 -17.75 -25.78
CA MET A 81 5.34 -18.34 -25.25
C MET A 81 6.01 -19.35 -26.18
N ARG A 82 5.54 -19.49 -27.44
CA ARG A 82 6.04 -20.46 -28.43
C ARG A 82 7.56 -20.50 -28.64
N LYS A 83 8.27 -19.39 -28.36
CA LYS A 83 9.73 -19.29 -28.51
C LYS A 83 10.51 -19.85 -27.31
N LEU A 84 9.83 -20.26 -26.24
CA LEU A 84 10.43 -20.72 -24.98
C LEU A 84 9.87 -22.11 -24.62
N PRO A 85 10.48 -23.20 -25.12
CA PRO A 85 9.95 -24.56 -24.97
C PRO A 85 9.62 -24.95 -23.53
N HIS A 86 10.55 -24.69 -22.60
CA HIS A 86 10.36 -24.97 -21.18
C HIS A 86 9.14 -24.26 -20.56
N LYS A 87 8.77 -23.06 -21.05
CA LYS A 87 7.56 -22.38 -20.59
C LYS A 87 6.29 -22.99 -21.16
N VAL A 88 6.34 -23.49 -22.39
CA VAL A 88 5.21 -24.17 -23.03
C VAL A 88 4.94 -25.49 -22.32
N GLU A 89 5.99 -26.28 -22.04
CA GLU A 89 5.89 -27.52 -21.25
C GLU A 89 5.25 -27.26 -19.88
N GLY A 90 5.69 -26.22 -19.16
CA GLY A 90 5.10 -25.85 -17.88
C GLY A 90 3.62 -25.44 -17.98
N ILE A 91 3.22 -24.75 -19.07
CA ILE A 91 1.80 -24.40 -19.32
C ILE A 91 0.98 -25.69 -19.53
N GLU A 92 1.50 -26.65 -20.28
CA GLU A 92 0.83 -27.93 -20.53
C GLU A 92 0.73 -28.79 -19.28
N GLU A 93 1.77 -28.86 -18.46
CA GLU A 93 1.75 -29.56 -17.17
C GLU A 93 0.69 -28.97 -16.24
N ILE A 94 0.61 -27.64 -16.13
CA ILE A 94 -0.41 -26.96 -15.32
C ILE A 94 -1.81 -27.27 -15.88
N LYS A 95 -1.99 -27.20 -17.20
CA LYS A 95 -3.27 -27.50 -17.84
C LYS A 95 -3.72 -28.93 -17.55
N ALA A 96 -2.84 -29.92 -17.75
CA ALA A 96 -3.11 -31.32 -17.47
C ALA A 96 -3.44 -31.57 -15.99
N PHE A 97 -2.71 -30.91 -15.09
CA PHE A 97 -2.96 -31.00 -13.65
C PHE A 97 -4.33 -30.42 -13.26
N LEU A 98 -4.76 -29.34 -13.90
CA LEU A 98 -6.08 -28.75 -13.67
C LEU A 98 -7.20 -29.59 -14.29
N ASP A 99 -6.99 -30.15 -15.49
CA ASP A 99 -7.94 -31.05 -16.17
C ASP A 99 -8.17 -32.36 -15.37
N ALA A 100 -7.15 -32.85 -14.68
CA ALA A 100 -7.25 -34.06 -13.84
C ALA A 100 -8.02 -33.84 -12.53
N ARG A 101 -8.38 -32.61 -12.18
CA ARG A 101 -9.14 -32.32 -10.95
C ARG A 101 -10.62 -32.58 -11.17
N VAL A 102 -11.16 -33.50 -10.36
CA VAL A 102 -12.59 -33.86 -10.37
C VAL A 102 -13.45 -32.77 -9.72
N GLU A 103 -12.90 -32.04 -8.74
CA GLU A 103 -13.61 -30.99 -8.02
C GLU A 103 -13.06 -29.59 -8.32
N LYS A 104 -13.97 -28.67 -8.63
CA LYS A 104 -13.66 -27.25 -8.73
C LYS A 104 -13.42 -26.71 -7.32
N ASN A 105 -12.21 -26.22 -7.07
CA ASN A 105 -11.93 -25.52 -5.82
C ASN A 105 -12.49 -24.10 -5.87
N GLU A 106 -13.76 -23.94 -5.53
CA GLU A 106 -14.48 -22.66 -5.57
C GLU A 106 -13.78 -21.58 -4.72
N MET A 107 -13.22 -21.95 -3.58
CA MET A 107 -12.47 -21.01 -2.73
C MET A 107 -11.24 -20.46 -3.44
N VAL A 108 -10.51 -21.28 -4.18
CA VAL A 108 -9.33 -20.83 -4.95
C VAL A 108 -9.76 -19.90 -6.08
N LEU A 109 -10.85 -20.24 -6.78
CA LEU A 109 -11.41 -19.39 -7.84
C LEU A 109 -11.87 -18.04 -7.26
N ALA A 110 -12.61 -18.04 -6.15
CA ALA A 110 -13.06 -16.82 -5.47
C ALA A 110 -11.89 -15.93 -5.01
N LYS A 111 -10.84 -16.54 -4.42
CA LYS A 111 -9.60 -15.84 -4.08
C LYS A 111 -8.94 -15.23 -5.31
N PHE A 112 -8.92 -15.96 -6.42
CA PHE A 112 -8.35 -15.45 -7.66
C PHE A 112 -9.16 -14.29 -8.25
N SER A 113 -10.49 -14.42 -8.29
CA SER A 113 -11.39 -13.36 -8.74
C SER A 113 -11.21 -12.07 -7.95
N ARG A 114 -10.95 -12.16 -6.63
CA ARG A 114 -10.58 -11.00 -5.81
C ARG A 114 -9.32 -10.29 -6.36
N TYR A 115 -8.28 -11.01 -6.74
CA TYR A 115 -7.08 -10.38 -7.32
C TYR A 115 -7.36 -9.71 -8.68
N LEU A 116 -8.24 -10.28 -9.52
CA LEU A 116 -8.66 -9.66 -10.77
C LEU A 116 -9.41 -8.34 -10.53
N GLN A 117 -10.30 -8.32 -9.54
CA GLN A 117 -11.02 -7.12 -9.11
C GLN A 117 -10.09 -6.04 -8.53
N MET A 118 -8.98 -6.44 -7.90
CA MET A 118 -7.95 -5.53 -7.39
C MET A 118 -7.10 -4.88 -8.49
N ILE A 119 -7.20 -5.32 -9.76
CA ILE A 119 -6.44 -4.70 -10.86
C ILE A 119 -7.16 -3.44 -11.36
N PRO A 120 -6.61 -2.24 -11.10
CA PRO A 120 -7.26 -1.01 -11.54
C PRO A 120 -7.25 -0.89 -13.07
N GLU A 121 -8.20 -0.15 -13.65
CA GLU A 121 -8.20 0.14 -15.09
C GLU A 121 -7.01 1.01 -15.51
N ARG A 122 -6.60 1.93 -14.63
CA ARG A 122 -5.45 2.82 -14.80
C ARG A 122 -4.57 2.77 -13.57
N GLY A 123 -3.25 2.80 -13.76
CA GLY A 123 -2.27 2.76 -12.68
C GLY A 123 -1.68 1.37 -12.45
N LEU A 124 -1.07 1.19 -11.28
CA LEU A 124 -0.48 -0.09 -10.87
C LEU A 124 -1.38 -0.76 -9.84
N PRO A 125 -1.52 -2.10 -9.86
CA PRO A 125 -2.18 -2.80 -8.76
C PRO A 125 -1.35 -2.70 -7.48
N TRP A 126 -2.03 -2.59 -6.35
CA TRP A 126 -1.41 -2.50 -5.03
C TRP A 126 -1.67 -3.77 -4.22
N THR A 127 -0.65 -4.21 -3.50
CA THR A 127 -0.84 -5.21 -2.43
C THR A 127 -1.67 -4.61 -1.29
N GLU A 128 -2.43 -5.44 -0.58
CA GLU A 128 -3.23 -4.99 0.57
C GLU A 128 -2.32 -4.40 1.66
N GLU A 129 -1.15 -5.01 1.85
CA GLU A 129 -0.14 -4.60 2.81
C GLU A 129 0.50 -3.24 2.45
N ALA A 130 0.59 -2.89 1.16
CA ALA A 130 1.03 -1.56 0.71
C ALA A 130 -0.06 -0.51 0.89
N LEU A 131 -1.31 -0.85 0.56
CA LEU A 131 -2.46 0.05 0.77
C LEU A 131 -2.62 0.38 2.25
N ALA A 132 -2.54 -0.61 3.13
CA ALA A 132 -2.63 -0.43 4.57
C ALA A 132 -1.54 0.51 5.10
N ARG A 133 -0.32 0.47 4.54
CA ARG A 133 0.76 1.41 4.92
C ARG A 133 0.44 2.85 4.53
N VAL A 134 -0.06 3.07 3.32
CA VAL A 134 -0.45 4.42 2.88
C VAL A 134 -1.66 4.94 3.65
N GLN A 135 -2.61 4.08 4.00
CA GLN A 135 -3.79 4.45 4.79
C GLN A 135 -3.46 4.90 6.22
N ARG A 136 -2.29 4.52 6.77
CA ARG A 136 -1.81 5.06 8.06
C ARG A 136 -1.43 6.53 7.98
N ALA A 137 -1.16 7.04 6.78
CA ALA A 137 -0.85 8.44 6.57
C ALA A 137 -2.13 9.30 6.67
N PRO A 138 -2.03 10.57 7.10
CA PRO A 138 -3.16 11.49 7.06
C PRO A 138 -3.81 11.59 5.67
N ALA A 139 -5.15 11.66 5.61
CA ALA A 139 -5.91 11.61 4.36
C ALA A 139 -5.41 12.61 3.28
N PHE A 140 -5.02 13.82 3.69
CA PHE A 140 -4.54 14.86 2.78
C PHE A 140 -3.20 14.53 2.10
N VAL A 141 -2.37 13.66 2.66
CA VAL A 141 -1.11 13.20 2.03
C VAL A 141 -1.29 11.89 1.26
N GLN A 142 -2.38 11.14 1.46
CA GLN A 142 -2.56 9.82 0.85
C GLN A 142 -2.55 9.89 -0.69
N GLY A 143 -3.19 10.90 -1.28
CA GLY A 143 -3.20 11.08 -2.74
C GLY A 143 -1.79 11.34 -3.30
N ILE A 144 -1.05 12.27 -2.68
CA ILE A 144 0.32 12.61 -3.05
C ILE A 144 1.24 11.40 -2.88
N ALA A 145 1.12 10.68 -1.76
CA ALA A 145 1.88 9.47 -1.48
C ALA A 145 1.61 8.39 -2.53
N ARG A 146 0.34 8.14 -2.88
CA ARG A 146 -0.02 7.16 -3.93
C ARG A 146 0.65 7.48 -5.26
N SER A 147 0.52 8.71 -5.74
CA SER A 147 1.15 9.12 -7.01
C SER A 147 2.67 8.95 -6.98
N ALA A 148 3.33 9.45 -5.92
CA ALA A 148 4.78 9.33 -5.78
C ALA A 148 5.26 7.86 -5.74
N ILE A 149 4.52 6.99 -5.04
CA ILE A 149 4.83 5.56 -4.94
C ILE A 149 4.62 4.86 -6.29
N GLU A 150 3.54 5.15 -7.00
CA GLU A 150 3.31 4.57 -8.33
C GLU A 150 4.37 5.00 -9.34
N ASP A 151 4.78 6.27 -9.30
CA ASP A 151 5.80 6.79 -10.21
C ASP A 151 7.18 6.18 -9.91
N GLU A 152 7.51 5.99 -8.64
CA GLU A 152 8.71 5.26 -8.24
C GLU A 152 8.66 3.79 -8.69
N ALA A 153 7.53 3.12 -8.50
CA ALA A 153 7.34 1.74 -8.96
C ALA A 153 7.45 1.64 -10.50
N ARG A 154 6.87 2.60 -11.25
CA ARG A 154 7.02 2.71 -12.71
C ARG A 154 8.48 2.90 -13.12
N ARG A 155 9.20 3.81 -12.45
CA ARG A 155 10.62 4.08 -12.71
C ARG A 155 11.48 2.82 -12.55
N ARG A 156 11.17 1.99 -11.55
CA ARG A 156 11.82 0.70 -11.28
C ARG A 156 11.29 -0.47 -12.13
N LYS A 157 10.29 -0.23 -12.97
CA LYS A 157 9.60 -1.25 -13.78
C LYS A 157 8.98 -2.35 -12.90
N GLU A 158 8.55 -1.98 -11.69
CA GLU A 158 7.84 -2.86 -10.78
C GLU A 158 6.38 -2.97 -11.23
N PRO A 159 5.87 -4.18 -11.53
CA PRO A 159 4.54 -4.34 -12.11
C PRO A 159 3.40 -4.17 -11.08
N VAL A 160 3.71 -4.22 -9.78
CA VAL A 160 2.78 -4.19 -8.64
C VAL A 160 3.42 -3.35 -7.54
N VAL A 161 2.63 -2.52 -6.86
CA VAL A 161 3.09 -1.75 -5.70
C VAL A 161 3.12 -2.63 -4.46
N THR A 162 4.32 -2.86 -3.93
CA THR A 162 4.58 -3.66 -2.73
C THR A 162 4.86 -2.77 -1.51
N PRO A 163 4.84 -3.32 -0.29
CA PRO A 163 5.29 -2.60 0.90
C PRO A 163 6.63 -1.89 0.74
N GLU A 164 7.59 -2.54 0.08
CA GLU A 164 8.93 -1.99 -0.09
C GLU A 164 8.93 -0.77 -1.02
N ALA A 165 8.02 -0.72 -2.00
CA ALA A 165 7.84 0.47 -2.84
C ALA A 165 7.33 1.66 -2.01
N VAL A 166 6.45 1.40 -1.04
CA VAL A 166 5.99 2.41 -0.08
C VAL A 166 7.15 2.90 0.80
N GLU A 167 7.88 1.97 1.42
CA GLU A 167 9.01 2.29 2.31
C GLU A 167 10.11 3.10 1.60
N ARG A 168 10.36 2.81 0.32
CA ARG A 168 11.36 3.56 -0.48
C ARG A 168 11.01 5.04 -0.59
N VAL A 169 9.75 5.37 -0.86
CA VAL A 169 9.30 6.76 -1.02
C VAL A 169 9.17 7.47 0.33
N VAL A 170 8.66 6.76 1.34
CA VAL A 170 8.58 7.29 2.72
C VAL A 170 9.99 7.56 3.28
N GLY A 171 10.98 6.73 2.94
CA GLY A 171 12.36 6.91 3.37
C GLY A 171 13.16 7.97 2.61
N SER A 172 12.73 8.39 1.41
CA SER A 172 13.54 9.21 0.50
C SER A 172 13.20 10.70 0.43
N GLY A 173 12.17 11.20 1.13
CA GLY A 173 11.81 12.63 1.02
C GLY A 173 10.53 13.10 1.68
N LEU A 174 9.70 12.21 2.23
CA LEU A 174 8.66 12.57 3.19
C LEU A 174 9.24 12.34 4.60
N PRO A 175 9.12 13.28 5.55
CA PRO A 175 9.72 13.06 6.87
C PRO A 175 9.07 11.84 7.52
N ARG A 176 9.92 10.92 8.01
CA ARG A 176 9.54 9.66 8.67
C ARG A 176 8.48 9.84 9.76
N ALA A 177 8.41 11.04 10.36
CA ALA A 177 7.42 11.46 11.34
C ALA A 177 5.95 11.45 10.84
N ALA A 178 5.69 11.51 9.53
CA ALA A 178 4.33 11.43 8.99
C ALA A 178 3.74 10.00 8.99
N PHE A 179 4.60 8.97 9.11
CA PHE A 179 4.20 7.56 8.99
C PHE A 179 4.57 6.73 10.23
N VAL A 180 5.41 7.25 11.12
CA VAL A 180 5.67 6.69 12.45
C VAL A 180 4.99 7.58 13.50
N THR A 181 3.70 7.38 13.71
CA THR A 181 3.01 7.86 14.93
C THR A 181 2.14 6.74 15.48
N GLY A 182 2.82 5.65 15.86
CA GLY A 182 2.30 4.65 16.80
C GLY A 182 2.74 4.90 18.25
N SER A 183 3.48 5.97 18.54
CA SER A 183 3.90 6.30 19.90
C SER A 183 3.59 7.77 20.19
N GLN A 184 2.73 7.98 21.20
CA GLN A 184 2.56 9.17 22.03
C GLN A 184 2.82 10.51 21.34
N THR A 185 1.74 11.22 21.03
CA THR A 185 1.71 12.60 20.52
C THR A 185 2.43 13.53 21.49
N GLU A 186 3.74 13.68 21.37
CA GLU A 186 4.47 14.73 22.04
C GLU A 186 4.13 16.07 21.38
N ARG A 187 3.62 17.01 22.19
CA ARG A 187 3.45 18.41 21.78
C ARG A 187 4.84 18.94 21.43
N SER A 188 5.05 19.41 20.21
CA SER A 188 6.26 20.17 19.91
C SER A 188 6.19 21.51 20.67
N ALA A 189 7.10 21.72 21.62
CA ALA A 189 7.22 22.95 22.41
C ALA A 189 7.90 24.11 21.65
N GLU A 190 8.24 23.92 20.38
CA GLU A 190 8.87 24.96 19.56
C GLU A 190 7.87 26.05 19.16
N PRO A 191 8.31 27.33 19.10
CA PRO A 191 7.51 28.42 18.56
C PRO A 191 7.05 28.13 17.13
N LEU A 192 5.81 28.49 16.80
CA LEU A 192 5.31 28.40 15.44
C LEU A 192 5.99 29.45 14.57
N HIS A 193 6.70 29.02 13.53
CA HIS A 193 7.38 29.89 12.59
C HIS A 193 6.51 30.12 11.35
N GLY A 194 6.39 31.38 10.90
CA GLY A 194 5.66 31.77 9.69
C GLY A 194 4.18 32.10 9.88
N VAL A 195 3.71 32.27 11.12
CA VAL A 195 2.35 32.74 11.44
C VAL A 195 2.27 34.25 11.20
N THR A 196 1.32 34.69 10.37
CA THR A 196 1.11 36.11 10.05
C THR A 196 -0.23 36.66 10.56
N MET A 197 -1.14 35.78 11.00
CA MET A 197 -2.42 36.14 11.60
C MET A 197 -2.50 35.74 13.07
N LEU A 198 -3.55 36.19 13.76
CA LEU A 198 -3.86 35.70 15.10
C LEU A 198 -4.53 34.32 14.98
N TRP A 199 -4.11 33.37 15.81
CA TRP A 199 -4.65 32.02 15.84
C TRP A 199 -5.28 31.73 17.20
N GLU A 200 -6.46 31.12 17.18
CA GLU A 200 -7.11 30.63 18.39
C GLU A 200 -6.35 29.41 18.93
N ALA A 201 -6.30 29.25 20.26
CA ALA A 201 -5.58 28.16 20.93
C ALA A 201 -5.99 26.77 20.42
N ALA A 202 -7.26 26.57 20.04
CA ALA A 202 -7.75 25.31 19.49
C ALA A 202 -7.16 24.99 18.10
N ALA A 203 -7.09 25.99 17.21
CA ALA A 203 -6.48 25.85 15.88
C ALA A 203 -4.95 25.70 15.98
N GLU A 204 -4.33 26.44 16.89
CA GLU A 204 -2.90 26.37 17.16
C GLU A 204 -2.47 24.97 17.66
N GLU A 205 -3.25 24.37 18.56
CA GLU A 205 -3.02 23.01 19.03
C GLU A 205 -3.07 21.98 17.88
N ARG A 206 -3.91 22.21 16.86
CA ARG A 206 -3.93 21.35 15.66
C ARG A 206 -2.64 21.49 14.85
N LEU A 207 -2.14 22.71 14.67
CA LEU A 207 -0.88 22.95 13.98
C LEU A 207 0.30 22.27 14.69
N ARG A 208 0.35 22.34 16.02
CA ARG A 208 1.42 21.73 16.82
C ARG A 208 1.44 20.20 16.74
N ARG A 209 0.30 19.56 16.45
CA ARG A 209 0.23 18.11 16.19
C ARG A 209 0.85 17.70 14.86
N ILE A 210 1.11 18.64 13.95
CA ILE A 210 1.83 18.37 12.71
C ILE A 210 3.32 18.31 13.06
N PRO A 211 3.99 17.14 13.04
CA PRO A 211 5.35 17.01 13.54
C PRO A 211 6.40 17.58 12.57
N ILE A 212 6.00 17.96 11.36
CA ILE A 212 6.90 18.38 10.29
C ILE A 212 6.81 19.90 10.12
N PRO A 213 7.89 20.66 10.41
CA PRO A 213 7.89 22.13 10.30
C PRO A 213 7.50 22.65 8.91
N ALA A 214 8.04 22.05 7.85
CA ALA A 214 7.74 22.46 6.47
C ALA A 214 6.25 22.32 6.10
N ILE A 215 5.61 21.23 6.55
CA ILE A 215 4.17 21.01 6.33
C ILE A 215 3.36 21.99 7.19
N ARG A 216 3.81 22.24 8.43
CA ARG A 216 3.16 23.21 9.32
C ARG A 216 3.14 24.61 8.71
N SER A 217 4.26 25.09 8.17
CA SER A 217 4.35 26.38 7.48
C SER A 217 3.46 26.43 6.23
N MET A 218 3.37 25.34 5.46
CA MET A 218 2.47 25.25 4.31
C MET A 218 0.99 25.33 4.74
N VAL A 219 0.60 24.63 5.81
CA VAL A 219 -0.77 24.67 6.35
C VAL A 219 -1.10 26.06 6.90
N ILE A 220 -0.17 26.69 7.61
CA ILE A 220 -0.32 28.09 8.07
C ILE A 220 -0.65 28.99 6.89
N GLY A 221 0.17 29.00 5.84
CA GLY A 221 -0.08 29.86 4.67
C GLY A 221 -1.41 29.58 3.97
N LYS A 222 -1.82 28.31 3.87
CA LYS A 222 -3.10 27.94 3.25
C LYS A 222 -4.30 28.40 4.08
N VAL A 223 -4.25 28.18 5.39
CA VAL A 223 -5.33 28.53 6.31
C VAL A 223 -5.45 30.04 6.45
N GLU A 224 -4.33 30.76 6.55
CA GLU A 224 -4.33 32.22 6.60
C GLU A 224 -4.85 32.82 5.29
N ALA A 225 -4.44 32.30 4.12
CA ALA A 225 -5.00 32.75 2.85
C ALA A 225 -6.52 32.50 2.75
N HIS A 226 -7.01 31.39 3.29
CA HIS A 226 -8.45 31.08 3.34
C HIS A 226 -9.19 32.03 4.30
N ALA A 227 -8.64 32.28 5.49
CA ALA A 227 -9.20 33.19 6.47
C ALA A 227 -9.25 34.62 5.93
N GLN A 228 -8.17 35.08 5.28
CA GLN A 228 -8.12 36.39 4.60
C GLN A 228 -9.15 36.50 3.48
N ALA A 229 -9.31 35.45 2.66
CA ALA A 229 -10.33 35.42 1.60
C ALA A 229 -11.76 35.50 2.16
N GLN A 230 -11.98 35.06 3.41
CA GLN A 230 -13.25 35.18 4.12
C GLN A 230 -13.37 36.45 4.97
N GLY A 231 -12.37 37.33 4.94
CA GLY A 231 -12.35 38.57 5.73
C GLY A 231 -12.16 38.35 7.24
N LEU A 232 -11.71 37.16 7.65
CA LEU A 232 -11.42 36.84 9.04
C LEU A 232 -10.07 37.45 9.44
N THR A 233 -9.99 37.98 10.66
CA THR A 233 -8.76 38.54 11.25
C THR A 233 -8.09 37.57 12.23
N VAL A 234 -8.84 36.56 12.68
CA VAL A 234 -8.39 35.50 13.58
C VAL A 234 -8.74 34.15 12.93
N VAL A 235 -7.79 33.23 12.94
CA VAL A 235 -8.00 31.84 12.53
C VAL A 235 -8.56 31.07 13.72
N ASP A 236 -9.86 30.79 13.67
CA ASP A 236 -10.54 29.88 14.60
C ASP A 236 -10.46 28.42 14.11
N LEU A 237 -10.96 27.48 14.92
CA LEU A 237 -10.98 26.07 14.55
C LEU A 237 -11.83 25.81 13.29
N VAL A 238 -12.89 26.59 13.07
CA VAL A 238 -13.81 26.42 11.94
C VAL A 238 -13.12 26.80 10.63
N ALA A 239 -12.43 27.93 10.59
CA ALA A 239 -11.66 28.40 9.45
C ALA A 239 -10.48 27.45 9.13
N TYR A 240 -9.83 26.91 10.18
CA TYR A 240 -8.80 25.89 10.03
C TYR A 240 -9.33 24.62 9.36
N GLU A 241 -10.48 24.10 9.81
CA GLU A 241 -11.11 22.90 9.27
C GLU A 241 -11.67 23.12 7.85
N ALA A 242 -12.26 24.29 7.59
CA ALA A 242 -12.76 24.68 6.26
C ALA A 242 -11.64 24.75 5.20
N ALA A 243 -10.45 25.25 5.60
CA ALA A 243 -9.27 25.26 4.74
C ALA A 243 -8.61 23.87 4.57
N SER A 244 -8.94 22.92 5.45
CA SER A 244 -8.34 21.58 5.54
C SER A 244 -9.39 20.46 5.59
N PRO A 245 -10.19 20.26 4.51
CA PRO A 245 -11.27 19.28 4.52
C PRO A 245 -10.71 17.86 4.67
N GLY A 246 -11.02 17.22 5.79
CA GLY A 246 -10.56 15.86 6.11
C GLY A 246 -10.28 15.59 7.61
N PHE A 247 -10.47 16.58 8.48
CA PHE A 247 -10.31 16.42 9.93
C PHE A 247 -11.57 16.90 10.65
N SER A 248 -12.50 15.99 11.00
CA SER A 248 -13.58 16.31 11.95
C SER A 248 -13.15 16.01 13.38
N PRO A 249 -13.41 16.88 14.36
CA PRO A 249 -13.27 16.55 15.76
C PRO A 249 -14.37 15.56 16.20
N PRO A 250 -14.14 14.74 17.24
CA PRO A 250 -15.26 14.19 18.00
C PRO A 250 -16.05 15.36 18.58
N SER A 251 -17.38 15.29 18.45
CA SER A 251 -18.35 16.31 18.89
C SER A 251 -18.03 16.81 20.29
N ARG A 252 -17.79 18.12 20.45
CA ARG A 252 -17.79 18.75 21.78
C ARG A 252 -19.22 18.67 22.33
N SER A 253 -19.39 17.95 23.44
CA SER A 253 -20.55 18.10 24.30
C SER A 253 -20.63 19.56 24.75
N VAL A 254 -21.76 20.18 24.49
CA VAL A 254 -22.12 21.50 24.99
C VAL A 254 -22.35 21.36 26.49
N ASP A 255 -21.40 21.79 27.31
CA ASP A 255 -21.68 22.03 28.72
C ASP A 255 -22.24 23.45 28.89
N ALA A 256 -23.36 23.48 29.60
CA ALA A 256 -24.28 24.58 29.84
C ALA A 256 -23.63 25.79 30.56
N PRO A 257 -24.20 27.00 30.44
CA PRO A 257 -23.70 28.16 31.14
C PRO A 257 -23.92 28.03 32.65
N LEU A 258 -22.83 28.25 33.40
CA LEU A 258 -22.89 28.66 34.81
C LEU A 258 -23.50 30.06 34.88
N ASN A 259 -24.65 30.18 35.52
CA ASN A 259 -25.22 31.47 35.92
C ASN A 259 -24.78 31.76 37.39
N PRO A 260 -24.61 33.04 37.78
CA PRO A 260 -23.94 33.45 39.01
C PRO A 260 -24.75 33.20 40.28
#